data_AF-A0A935XF54-F1
#
_entry.id   AF-A0A935XF54-F1
#
_cell.length_a   1.000
_cell.length_b   1.000
_cell.length_c   1.000
_cell.angle_alpha   90.00
_cell.angle_beta   90.00
_cell.angle_gamma   90.00
#
_symmetry.space_group_name_H-M   'P 1'
#
loop_
_entity.id
_entity.type
_entity.pdbx_description
1 polymer ?
#
loop_
_entity_poly.entity_id
_entity_poly.type
_entity_poly.pdbx_seq_one_letter_code
_entity_poly.pdbx_strand_id
1 'polypeptide(L)'
;MTVPVATTAAPSRAELAERLDRVRARMRSAAVDVYVSFEPVNIYYLTNFANYVHERPFLLVIPLDGLPVMVAPLLETSHVRARAGCDLAYATYAEFPAPAGANWFDVFRTLIPTEARVGVESAMPIGIFERTPGRRLW
;
A
#
# COMPACT_ATOMS: atom_id res chain seq x y z
N MET A 1 -34.46 -1.62 -22.38
CA MET A 1 -33.35 -1.70 -21.40
C MET A 1 -32.28 -0.72 -21.86
N THR A 2 -31.93 0.27 -21.05
CA THR A 2 -30.85 1.22 -21.37
C THR A 2 -29.50 0.54 -21.14
N VAL A 3 -28.63 0.57 -22.15
CA VAL A 3 -27.26 0.07 -22.02
C VAL A 3 -26.51 1.00 -21.07
N PRO A 4 -25.82 0.49 -20.05
CA PRO A 4 -24.98 1.33 -19.20
C PRO A 4 -23.91 2.02 -20.03
N VAL A 5 -23.70 3.33 -19.80
CA VAL A 5 -22.59 4.06 -20.43
C VAL A 5 -21.30 3.66 -19.74
N ALA A 6 -20.26 3.38 -20.54
CA ALA A 6 -18.94 3.07 -19.99
C ALA A 6 -18.37 4.29 -19.26
N THR A 7 -18.00 4.12 -18.00
CA THR A 7 -17.32 5.15 -17.20
C THR A 7 -15.82 4.98 -17.36
N THR A 8 -15.15 5.96 -17.98
CA THR A 8 -13.68 5.99 -18.14
C THR A 8 -12.99 6.98 -17.19
N ALA A 9 -13.79 7.71 -16.40
CA ALA A 9 -13.27 8.64 -15.40
C ALA A 9 -12.63 7.90 -14.23
N ALA A 10 -11.60 8.52 -13.63
CA ALA A 10 -11.03 8.07 -12.37
C ALA A 10 -12.10 8.07 -11.25
N PRO A 11 -12.01 7.16 -10.27
CA PRO A 11 -12.90 7.15 -9.12
C PRO A 11 -12.78 8.45 -8.33
N SER A 12 -13.87 8.86 -7.71
CA SER A 12 -13.87 10.06 -6.85
C SER A 12 -13.09 9.80 -5.56
N ARG A 13 -12.63 10.88 -4.90
CA ARG A 13 -12.00 10.81 -3.57
C ARG A 13 -12.91 10.14 -2.53
N ALA A 14 -14.22 10.43 -2.58
CA ALA A 14 -15.20 9.83 -1.68
C ALA A 14 -15.33 8.31 -1.89
N GLU A 15 -15.32 7.87 -3.15
CA GLU A 15 -15.35 6.45 -3.48
C GLU A 15 -14.09 5.72 -3.01
N LEU A 16 -12.90 6.30 -3.22
CA LEU A 16 -11.64 5.71 -2.74
C LEU A 16 -11.62 5.63 -1.19
N ALA A 17 -12.13 6.65 -0.50
CA ALA A 17 -12.29 6.63 0.95
C ALA A 17 -13.22 5.48 1.41
N GLU A 18 -14.35 5.30 0.74
CA GLU A 18 -15.28 4.20 1.04
C GLU A 18 -14.63 2.81 0.82
N ARG A 19 -13.81 2.66 -0.23
CA ARG A 19 -13.03 1.42 -0.46
C ARG A 19 -12.09 1.13 0.71
N LEU A 20 -11.37 2.15 1.19
CA LEU A 20 -10.48 2.04 2.35
C LEU A 20 -11.25 1.70 3.63
N ASP A 21 -12.42 2.31 3.85
CA ASP A 21 -13.26 2.03 5.01
C ASP A 21 -13.73 0.58 5.05
N ARG A 22 -14.07 -0.01 3.90
CA ARG A 22 -14.40 -1.44 3.81
C ARG A 22 -13.22 -2.34 4.16
N VAL A 23 -12.00 -1.97 3.76
CA VAL A 23 -10.78 -2.70 4.17
C VAL A 23 -10.61 -2.62 5.68
N ARG A 24 -10.74 -1.43 6.26
CA ARG A 24 -10.63 -1.24 7.72
C ARG A 24 -11.70 -1.96 8.51
N ALA A 25 -12.94 -2.00 8.02
CA ALA A 25 -14.00 -2.78 8.64
C ALA A 25 -13.64 -4.27 8.72
N ARG A 26 -13.06 -4.82 7.65
CA ARG A 26 -12.55 -6.20 7.65
C ARG A 26 -11.36 -6.38 8.59
N MET A 27 -10.41 -5.44 8.59
CA MET A 27 -9.29 -5.45 9.54
C MET A 27 -9.78 -5.50 10.98
N ARG A 28 -10.76 -4.67 11.36
CA ARG A 28 -11.37 -4.69 12.71
C ARG A 28 -11.97 -6.06 13.03
N SER A 29 -12.75 -6.63 12.12
CA SER A 29 -13.39 -7.95 12.33
C SER A 29 -12.37 -9.10 12.48
N ALA A 30 -11.21 -8.99 11.82
CA ALA A 30 -10.15 -9.99 11.86
C ALA A 30 -9.08 -9.72 12.95
N ALA A 31 -9.25 -8.65 13.72
CA ALA A 31 -8.24 -8.11 14.64
C ALA A 31 -6.87 -7.91 13.94
N VAL A 32 -6.85 -7.27 12.78
CA VAL A 32 -5.63 -6.89 12.07
C VAL A 32 -5.32 -5.43 12.38
N ASP A 33 -4.11 -5.15 12.85
CA ASP A 33 -3.68 -3.80 13.22
C ASP A 33 -3.13 -3.02 12.01
N VAL A 34 -2.46 -3.75 11.11
CA VAL A 34 -1.85 -3.19 9.89
C VAL A 34 -2.08 -4.15 8.72
N TYR A 35 -2.46 -3.63 7.56
CA TYR A 35 -2.52 -4.40 6.32
C TYR A 35 -1.43 -3.91 5.36
N VAL A 36 -0.66 -4.84 4.79
CA VAL A 36 0.37 -4.54 3.79
C VAL A 36 -0.09 -5.08 2.44
N SER A 37 -0.40 -4.17 1.52
CA SER A 37 -0.68 -4.49 0.13
C SER A 37 0.57 -4.32 -0.71
N PHE A 38 0.94 -5.35 -1.48
CA PHE A 38 2.02 -5.34 -2.46
C PHE A 38 1.48 -5.47 -3.90
N GLU A 39 0.31 -6.12 -4.07
CA GLU A 39 -0.29 -6.42 -5.36
C GLU A 39 -0.68 -5.13 -6.09
N PRO A 40 -0.11 -4.84 -7.28
CA PRO A 40 -0.39 -3.61 -8.01
C PRO A 40 -1.87 -3.37 -8.27
N VAL A 41 -2.66 -4.43 -8.49
CA VAL A 41 -4.11 -4.31 -8.68
C VAL A 41 -4.82 -3.80 -7.42
N ASN A 42 -4.39 -4.24 -6.23
CA ASN A 42 -4.97 -3.78 -4.97
C ASN A 42 -4.54 -2.34 -4.65
N ILE A 43 -3.26 -2.02 -4.88
CA ILE A 43 -2.76 -0.64 -4.76
C ILE A 43 -3.55 0.28 -5.68
N TYR A 44 -3.74 -0.11 -6.95
CA TYR A 44 -4.56 0.65 -7.90
C TYR A 44 -6.01 0.77 -7.44
N TYR A 45 -6.64 -0.31 -6.97
CA TYR A 45 -8.01 -0.28 -6.48
C TYR A 45 -8.20 0.71 -5.32
N LEU A 46 -7.22 0.79 -4.40
CA LEU A 46 -7.32 1.60 -3.19
C LEU A 46 -6.88 3.05 -3.40
N THR A 47 -6.05 3.32 -4.40
CA THR A 47 -5.40 4.64 -4.55
C THR A 47 -5.58 5.27 -5.92
N ASN A 48 -6.09 4.55 -6.90
CA ASN A 48 -6.09 4.90 -8.32
C ASN A 48 -4.68 5.15 -8.91
N PHE A 49 -3.61 4.84 -8.16
CA PHE A 49 -2.24 4.91 -8.67
C PHE A 49 -1.91 3.60 -9.39
N ALA A 50 -1.73 3.69 -10.71
CA ALA A 50 -1.26 2.57 -11.51
C ALA A 50 0.27 2.60 -11.60
N ASN A 51 0.90 1.51 -11.22
CA ASN A 51 2.33 1.29 -11.39
C ASN A 51 2.58 -0.08 -12.00
N TYR A 52 3.62 -0.17 -12.82
CA TYR A 52 4.09 -1.43 -13.37
C TYR A 52 5.33 -1.86 -12.58
N VAL A 53 5.12 -2.78 -11.65
CA VAL A 53 6.17 -3.22 -10.72
C VAL A 53 7.02 -4.27 -11.39
N HIS A 54 8.29 -3.94 -11.61
CA HIS A 54 9.31 -4.89 -12.00
C HIS A 54 10.10 -5.35 -10.77
N GLU A 55 11.22 -4.69 -10.51
CA GLU A 55 12.22 -5.09 -9.51
C GLU A 55 12.13 -4.28 -8.19
N ARG A 56 11.27 -3.24 -8.15
CA ARG A 56 11.24 -2.24 -7.09
C ARG A 56 9.94 -2.34 -6.30
N PRO A 57 9.99 -2.61 -4.98
CA PRO A 57 8.77 -2.74 -4.19
C PRO A 57 8.03 -1.40 -4.08
N PHE A 58 6.77 -1.42 -4.49
CA PHE A 58 5.77 -0.45 -4.04
C PHE A 58 4.89 -1.16 -3.03
N LEU A 59 4.82 -0.62 -1.81
CA LEU A 59 4.02 -1.20 -0.74
C LEU A 59 3.05 -0.16 -0.22
N LEU A 60 1.80 -0.53 -0.05
CA LEU A 60 0.82 0.29 0.65
C LEU A 60 0.62 -0.27 2.05
N VAL A 61 1.11 0.46 3.05
CA VAL A 61 0.94 0.12 4.47
C VAL A 61 -0.30 0.83 4.98
N ILE A 62 -1.32 0.07 5.35
CA ILE A 62 -2.61 0.56 5.81
C ILE A 62 -2.73 0.31 7.32
N PRO A 63 -2.50 1.33 8.16
CA PRO A 63 -2.82 1.22 9.58
C PRO A 63 -4.34 1.20 9.79
N LEU A 64 -4.77 0.59 10.90
CA LEU A 64 -6.18 0.52 11.27
C LEU A 64 -6.88 1.89 11.27
N ASP A 65 -6.15 2.93 11.69
CA ASP A 65 -6.57 4.33 11.68
C ASP A 65 -5.44 5.24 11.15
N GLY A 66 -5.78 6.42 10.64
CA GLY A 66 -4.82 7.39 10.07
C GLY A 66 -4.71 7.35 8.54
N LEU A 67 -3.62 7.87 7.98
CA LEU A 67 -3.38 7.82 6.52
C LEU A 67 -2.65 6.52 6.14
N PRO A 68 -3.02 5.87 5.02
CA PRO A 68 -2.16 4.88 4.41
C PRO A 68 -0.81 5.47 4.01
N VAL A 69 0.26 4.69 4.15
CA VAL A 69 1.62 5.09 3.82
C VAL A 69 2.07 4.34 2.56
N MET A 70 2.38 5.08 1.51
CA MET A 70 3.02 4.53 0.32
C MET A 70 4.53 4.43 0.55
N VAL A 71 5.06 3.22 0.49
CA VAL A 71 6.50 2.95 0.37
C VAL A 71 6.85 2.88 -1.11
N ALA A 72 7.72 3.78 -1.57
CA ALA A 72 8.08 3.88 -2.99
C ALA A 72 9.54 4.35 -3.18
N PRO A 73 10.15 4.08 -4.35
CA PRO A 73 11.42 4.68 -4.71
C PRO A 73 11.37 6.21 -4.64
N LEU A 74 12.45 6.83 -4.17
CA LEU A 74 12.55 8.29 -4.12
C LEU A 74 12.29 8.94 -5.49
N LEU A 75 12.81 8.36 -6.58
CA LEU A 75 12.63 8.86 -7.95
C LEU A 75 11.16 8.83 -8.42
N GLU A 76 10.36 7.92 -7.87
CA GLU A 76 8.96 7.71 -8.26
C GLU A 76 7.99 8.55 -7.41
N THR A 77 8.47 9.18 -6.34
CA THR A 77 7.59 9.83 -5.34
C THR A 77 6.77 10.98 -5.94
N SER A 78 7.35 11.77 -6.84
CA SER A 78 6.62 12.83 -7.55
C SER A 78 5.51 12.25 -8.43
N HIS A 79 5.76 11.10 -9.08
CA HIS A 79 4.78 10.41 -9.91
C HIS A 79 3.61 9.87 -9.09
N VAL A 80 3.88 9.26 -7.93
CA VAL A 80 2.82 8.79 -7.02
C VAL A 80 1.99 9.97 -6.53
N ARG A 81 2.63 11.04 -6.03
CA ARG A 81 1.94 12.23 -5.50
C ARG A 81 1.04 12.90 -6.52
N ALA A 82 1.44 12.92 -7.79
CA ALA A 82 0.66 13.54 -8.85
C ALA A 82 -0.52 12.68 -9.35
N ARG A 83 -0.48 11.36 -9.15
CA ARG A 83 -1.42 10.41 -9.77
C ARG A 83 -2.32 9.66 -8.79
N ALA A 84 -1.93 9.56 -7.52
CA ALA A 84 -2.80 9.00 -6.50
C ALA A 84 -4.08 9.84 -6.37
N GLY A 85 -5.24 9.19 -6.44
CA GLY A 85 -6.55 9.81 -6.32
C GLY A 85 -6.99 10.08 -4.88
N CYS A 86 -6.17 9.70 -3.88
CA CYS A 86 -6.49 9.82 -2.46
C CYS A 86 -5.30 10.40 -1.67
N ASP A 87 -5.56 10.77 -0.41
CA ASP A 87 -4.53 11.29 0.47
C ASP A 87 -3.68 10.13 1.03
N LEU A 88 -2.36 10.27 0.93
CA LEU A 88 -1.39 9.29 1.37
C LEU A 88 -0.27 9.99 2.14
N ALA A 89 0.25 9.29 3.15
CA ALA A 89 1.60 9.55 3.63
C ALA A 89 2.61 8.83 2.73
N TYR A 90 3.88 9.25 2.77
CA TYR A 90 4.91 8.71 1.89
C TYR A 90 6.16 8.40 2.68
N ALA A 91 6.68 7.19 2.49
CA ALA A 91 7.94 6.73 3.03
C ALA A 91 8.83 6.31 1.87
N THR A 92 9.88 7.08 1.59
CA THR A 92 10.66 6.93 0.36
C THR A 92 12.00 6.28 0.66
N TYR A 93 12.47 5.42 -0.23
CA TYR A 93 13.77 4.77 -0.08
C TYR A 93 14.71 5.08 -1.26
N ALA A 94 16.01 4.95 -1.02
CA ALA A 94 17.03 5.09 -2.05
C ALA A 94 17.18 3.78 -2.84
N GLU A 95 17.24 3.86 -4.16
CA GLU A 95 17.52 2.70 -5.02
C GLU A 95 19.00 2.30 -4.96
N PHE A 96 19.33 1.12 -5.50
CA PHE A 96 20.70 0.62 -5.50
C PHE A 96 21.65 1.59 -6.25
N PRO A 97 22.83 1.92 -5.70
CA PRO A 97 23.37 1.50 -4.40
C PRO A 97 22.84 2.36 -3.25
N ALA A 98 21.92 1.81 -2.47
CA ALA A 98 21.30 2.52 -1.36
C ALA A 98 22.31 2.68 -0.21
N PRO A 99 22.43 3.87 0.40
CA PRO A 99 23.16 4.02 1.66
C PRO A 99 22.64 3.05 2.73
N ALA A 100 23.49 2.64 3.66
CA ALA A 100 23.08 1.80 4.78
C ALA A 100 21.91 2.44 5.55
N GLY A 101 20.84 1.68 5.78
CA GLY A 101 19.63 2.16 6.46
C GLY A 101 18.64 2.92 5.57
N ALA A 102 18.94 3.11 4.28
CA ALA A 102 18.07 3.83 3.35
C ALA A 102 17.38 2.91 2.33
N ASN A 103 17.52 1.59 2.46
CA ASN A 103 16.89 0.63 1.53
C ASN A 103 15.40 0.47 1.87
N TRP A 104 14.62 -0.09 0.94
CA TRP A 104 13.16 -0.19 1.06
C TRP A 104 12.71 -0.87 2.35
N PHE A 105 13.44 -1.90 2.79
CA PHE A 105 13.09 -2.67 3.98
C PHE A 105 13.48 -1.97 5.26
N ASP A 106 14.49 -1.10 5.23
CA ASP A 106 14.86 -0.30 6.40
C ASP A 106 13.73 0.69 6.70
N VAL A 107 13.26 1.38 5.65
CA VAL A 107 12.14 2.32 5.73
C VAL A 107 10.83 1.60 6.07
N PHE A 108 10.48 0.54 5.34
CA PHE A 108 9.25 -0.23 5.52
C PHE A 108 9.07 -0.75 6.95
N ARG A 109 10.14 -1.27 7.57
CA ARG A 109 10.09 -1.82 8.93
C ARG A 109 9.77 -0.79 10.01
N THR A 110 10.09 0.49 9.77
CA THR A 110 9.75 1.57 10.71
C THR A 110 8.25 1.87 10.79
N LEU A 111 7.48 1.41 9.79
CA LEU A 111 6.04 1.70 9.68
C LEU A 111 5.17 0.69 10.42
N ILE A 112 5.74 -0.42 10.88
CA ILE A 112 4.99 -1.56 11.41
C ILE A 112 5.54 -1.93 12.79
N PRO A 113 4.76 -1.75 13.88
CA PRO A 113 5.17 -2.20 15.20
C PRO A 113 5.45 -3.71 15.23
N THR A 114 6.47 -4.11 15.99
CA THR A 114 6.93 -5.50 16.07
C THR A 114 5.91 -6.48 16.65
N GLU A 115 4.97 -5.98 17.43
CA GLU A 115 3.91 -6.69 18.11
C GLU A 115 2.58 -6.69 17.33
N ALA A 116 2.52 -5.93 16.23
CA ALA A 116 1.31 -5.78 15.42
C ALA A 116 0.88 -7.10 14.78
N ARG A 117 -0.43 -7.28 14.64
CA ARG A 117 -1.06 -8.33 13.82
C ARG A 117 -1.18 -7.80 12.39
N VAL A 118 -0.39 -8.36 11.49
CA VAL A 118 -0.21 -7.82 10.14
C VAL A 118 -0.91 -8.68 9.11
N GLY A 119 -1.93 -8.15 8.43
CA GLY A 119 -2.53 -8.79 7.27
C GLY A 119 -1.59 -8.67 6.07
N VAL A 120 -1.32 -9.78 5.40
CA VAL A 120 -0.52 -9.82 4.18
C VAL A 120 -1.29 -10.52 3.06
N GLU A 121 -0.98 -10.20 1.82
CA GLU A 121 -1.60 -10.84 0.66
C GLU A 121 -1.01 -12.22 0.41
N SER A 122 -1.85 -13.18 0.01
CA SER A 122 -1.42 -14.56 -0.26
C SER A 122 -0.35 -14.66 -1.36
N ALA A 123 -0.36 -13.73 -2.31
CA ALA A 123 0.59 -13.64 -3.41
C ALA A 123 1.89 -12.88 -3.04
N MET A 124 2.05 -12.42 -1.79
CA MET A 124 3.21 -11.62 -1.38
C MET A 124 4.53 -12.37 -1.61
N PRO A 125 5.49 -11.79 -2.35
CA PRO A 125 6.80 -12.39 -2.55
C PRO A 125 7.49 -12.66 -1.22
N ILE A 126 8.14 -13.82 -1.12
CA ILE A 126 8.78 -14.27 0.12
C ILE A 126 9.78 -13.24 0.68
N GLY A 127 10.50 -12.54 -0.19
CA GLY A 127 11.44 -11.50 0.21
C GLY A 127 10.79 -10.30 0.91
N ILE A 128 9.53 -9.98 0.59
CA ILE A 128 8.75 -8.97 1.31
C ILE A 128 8.19 -9.59 2.60
N PHE A 129 7.57 -10.77 2.51
CA PHE A 129 6.97 -11.47 3.63
C PHE A 129 7.94 -11.73 4.80
N GLU A 130 9.19 -12.10 4.52
CA GLU A 130 10.23 -12.31 5.53
C GLU A 130 10.71 -11.01 6.17
N ARG A 131 10.54 -9.88 5.49
CA ARG A 131 10.96 -8.56 5.96
C ARG A 131 9.83 -7.79 6.65
N THR A 132 8.58 -8.20 6.47
CA THR A 132 7.38 -7.69 7.17
C THR A 132 7.47 -7.99 8.67
N PRO A 133 7.54 -6.97 9.55
CA PRO A 133 7.48 -7.13 10.99
C PRO A 133 6.14 -7.69 11.48
N GLY A 134 6.05 -8.00 12.77
CA GLY A 134 4.79 -8.38 13.39
C GLY A 134 4.39 -9.84 13.17
N ARG A 135 3.24 -10.18 13.73
CA ARG A 135 2.58 -11.47 13.53
C ARG A 135 1.79 -11.41 12.22
N ARG A 136 2.35 -12.00 11.16
CA ARG A 136 1.73 -12.08 9.83
C ARG A 136 0.53 -13.04 9.85
N LEU A 137 -0.61 -12.58 9.35
CA LEU A 137 -1.88 -13.28 9.24
C LEU A 137 -2.26 -13.41 7.76
N TRP A 138 -2.79 -14.57 7.38
CA TRP A 138 -3.26 -14.91 6.03
C TRP A 138 -4.79 -14.91 6.00
#